data_AF-A0A3D2ICA5-F1
#
_entry.id   AF-A0A3D2ICA5-F1
#
_cell.length_a   1.000
_cell.length_b   1.000
_cell.length_c   1.000
_cell.angle_alpha   90.00
_cell.angle_beta   90.00
_cell.angle_gamma   90.00
#
_symmetry.space_group_name_H-M   'P 1'
#
loop_
_entity.id
_entity.type
_entity.pdbx_description
1 polymer ?
#
loop_
_entity_poly.entity_id
_entity_poly.type
_entity_poly.pdbx_seq_one_letter_code
_entity_poly.pdbx_strand_id
1 'polypeptide(L)'
;MEMGAGESLEDLLAQLNQMIPSFDWEAYFQNINEITVSLVQKFNQALYLVLLAPIFALFTRMFFKKKKSRFVEHYVLMVYSLTSFSIFSIFMLPVMKMMESAETPLIFFMGIPLMLGFLMYATVRYLGLKGFSEYLQTVIALVLGYILYSIVQTLFIYLGAYLMVIF
;
A
#
# COMPACT_ATOMS: atom_id res chain seq x y z
N MET A 1 -3.29 -38.55 -5.69
CA MET A 1 -2.74 -37.21 -6.00
C MET A 1 -3.49 -36.22 -5.16
N GLU A 2 -3.04 -36.03 -3.93
CA GLU A 2 -3.53 -34.97 -3.06
C GLU A 2 -2.66 -33.75 -3.34
N MET A 3 -3.23 -32.75 -4.02
CA MET A 3 -2.68 -31.39 -3.99
C MET A 3 -3.02 -30.84 -2.60
N GLY A 4 -2.17 -31.10 -1.63
CA GLY A 4 -2.33 -30.71 -0.23
C GLY A 4 -1.41 -29.55 0.14
N ALA A 5 -1.97 -28.60 0.88
CA ALA A 5 -1.38 -27.54 1.72
C ALA A 5 0.15 -27.32 1.63
N GLY A 6 0.52 -26.05 1.39
CA GLY A 6 1.88 -25.57 1.18
C GLY A 6 2.95 -26.20 2.07
N GLU A 7 4.09 -26.50 1.45
CA GLU A 7 5.31 -26.98 2.08
C GLU A 7 5.63 -26.15 3.34
N SER A 8 6.07 -26.83 4.41
CA SER A 8 6.46 -26.13 5.62
C SER A 8 7.64 -25.19 5.34
N LEU A 9 7.77 -24.09 6.10
CA LEU A 9 8.91 -23.17 5.94
C LEU A 9 10.25 -23.92 6.08
N GLU A 10 10.29 -24.96 6.91
CA GLU A 10 11.46 -25.83 7.10
C GLU A 10 11.80 -26.63 5.83
N ASP A 11 10.80 -27.20 5.15
CA ASP A 11 11.00 -27.92 3.89
C ASP A 11 11.48 -26.97 2.78
N LEU A 12 10.91 -25.76 2.72
CA LEU A 12 11.29 -24.74 1.75
C LEU A 12 12.72 -24.24 1.99
N LEU A 13 13.11 -24.01 3.26
CA LEU A 13 14.48 -23.68 3.64
C LEU A 13 15.45 -24.81 3.26
N ALA A 14 15.07 -26.07 3.52
CA ALA A 14 15.90 -27.23 3.17
C ALA A 14 16.15 -27.32 1.65
N GLN A 15 15.11 -27.10 0.83
CA GLN A 15 15.24 -27.07 -0.63
C GLN A 15 16.11 -25.90 -1.11
N LEU A 16 15.91 -24.70 -0.57
CA LEU A 16 16.68 -23.52 -0.94
C LEU A 16 18.16 -23.64 -0.54
N ASN A 17 18.45 -24.21 0.63
CA ASN A 17 19.81 -24.51 1.06
C ASN A 17 20.50 -25.54 0.15
N GLN A 18 19.76 -26.47 -0.45
CA GLN A 18 20.33 -27.38 -1.45
C GLN A 18 20.62 -26.67 -2.78
N MET A 19 19.77 -25.73 -3.21
CA MET A 19 19.97 -25.00 -4.46
C MET A 19 21.07 -23.93 -4.38
N ILE A 20 21.08 -23.16 -3.30
CA ILE A 20 22.04 -22.07 -3.06
C ILE A 20 22.52 -22.17 -1.61
N PRO A 21 23.50 -23.05 -1.34
CA PRO A 21 23.99 -23.31 0.03
C PRO A 21 24.78 -22.16 0.63
N SER A 22 25.25 -21.22 -0.19
CA SER A 22 26.05 -20.08 0.25
C SER A 22 25.22 -18.88 0.73
N PHE A 23 23.89 -18.94 0.60
CA PHE A 23 23.01 -17.84 0.97
C PHE A 23 22.22 -18.21 2.23
N ASP A 24 22.20 -17.30 3.21
CA ASP A 24 21.48 -17.51 4.47
C ASP A 24 19.98 -17.22 4.28
N TRP A 25 19.25 -18.26 3.89
CA TRP A 25 17.80 -18.18 3.67
C TRP A 25 17.01 -17.95 4.95
N GLU A 26 17.50 -18.41 6.10
CA GLU A 26 16.84 -18.20 7.38
C GLU A 26 16.90 -16.72 7.76
N ALA A 27 18.08 -16.11 7.69
CA ALA A 27 18.25 -14.67 7.89
C ALA A 27 17.43 -13.86 6.88
N TYR A 28 17.34 -14.29 5.61
CA TYR A 28 16.52 -13.61 4.60
C TYR A 28 15.04 -13.54 4.98
N PHE A 29 14.42 -14.64 5.40
CA PHE A 29 13.01 -14.65 5.80
C PHE A 29 12.77 -13.89 7.10
N GLN A 30 13.71 -13.94 8.06
CA GLN A 30 13.65 -13.10 9.25
C GLN A 30 13.69 -11.61 8.89
N ASN A 31 14.62 -11.21 8.02
CA ASN A 31 14.76 -9.83 7.55
C ASN A 31 13.51 -9.33 6.80
N ILE A 32 12.83 -10.19 6.02
CA ILE A 32 11.53 -9.84 5.39
C ILE A 32 10.52 -9.39 6.45
N ASN A 33 10.39 -10.15 7.54
CA ASN A 33 9.44 -9.83 8.61
C ASN A 33 9.82 -8.53 9.33
N GLU A 34 11.11 -8.36 9.67
CA GLU A 34 11.59 -7.16 10.35
C GLU A 34 11.39 -5.87 9.52
N ILE A 35 11.69 -5.94 8.22
CA ILE A 35 11.47 -4.83 7.30
C ILE A 35 9.97 -4.55 7.17
N THR A 36 9.14 -5.58 7.04
CA THR A 36 7.68 -5.42 6.94
C THR A 36 7.13 -4.69 8.17
N VAL A 37 7.51 -5.12 9.37
CA VAL A 37 7.11 -4.48 10.63
C VAL A 37 7.63 -3.03 10.69
N SER A 38 8.89 -2.81 10.34
CA SER A 38 9.49 -1.47 10.34
C SER A 38 8.81 -0.51 9.34
N LEU A 39 8.42 -1.00 8.16
CA LEU A 39 7.70 -0.20 7.17
C LEU A 39 6.31 0.19 7.69
N VAL A 40 5.58 -0.75 8.30
CA VAL A 40 4.23 -0.50 8.83
C VAL A 40 4.27 0.41 10.06
N GLN A 41 5.25 0.25 10.95
CA GLN A 41 5.27 0.96 12.23
C GLN A 41 6.02 2.31 12.17
N LYS A 42 7.13 2.40 11.42
CA LYS A 42 8.04 3.55 11.47
C LYS A 42 7.97 4.40 10.21
N PHE A 43 7.89 3.78 9.05
CA PHE A 43 8.00 4.49 7.77
C PHE A 43 6.69 4.66 7.01
N ASN A 44 5.56 4.22 7.56
CA ASN A 44 4.27 4.21 6.86
C ASN A 44 3.87 5.59 6.30
N GLN A 45 4.04 6.65 7.09
CA GLN A 45 3.77 8.02 6.65
C GLN A 45 4.75 8.50 5.57
N ALA A 46 6.03 8.13 5.67
CA ALA A 46 7.02 8.44 4.65
C ALA A 46 6.67 7.72 3.33
N LEU A 47 6.33 6.43 3.38
CA LEU A 47 5.89 5.64 2.23
C LEU A 47 4.66 6.25 1.55
N TYR A 48 3.72 6.80 2.32
CA TYR A 48 2.57 7.49 1.74
C TYR A 48 2.98 8.73 0.92
N LEU A 49 3.94 9.51 1.40
CA LEU A 49 4.37 10.73 0.72
C LEU A 49 5.32 10.49 -0.46
N VAL A 50 6.26 9.54 -0.31
CA VAL A 50 7.32 9.31 -1.29
C VAL A 50 6.98 8.24 -2.32
N LEU A 51 6.00 7.37 -2.04
CA LEU A 51 5.64 6.26 -2.92
C LEU A 51 4.16 6.26 -3.29
N LEU A 52 3.25 6.25 -2.32
CA LEU A 52 1.81 6.16 -2.60
C LEU A 52 1.28 7.38 -3.35
N ALA A 53 1.57 8.59 -2.85
CA ALA A 53 1.07 9.84 -3.43
C ALA A 53 1.57 10.06 -4.88
N PRO A 54 2.87 9.86 -5.20
CA PRO A 54 3.34 9.92 -6.59
C PRO A 54 2.69 8.88 -7.50
N ILE A 55 2.48 7.65 -7.01
CA ILE A 55 1.85 6.59 -7.79
C ILE A 55 0.39 6.94 -8.10
N PHE A 56 -0.39 7.36 -7.09
CA PHE A 56 -1.76 7.81 -7.33
C PHE A 56 -1.80 9.01 -8.28
N ALA A 57 -0.90 9.97 -8.12
CA ALA A 57 -0.82 11.13 -9.00
C ALA A 57 -0.50 10.75 -10.46
N LEU A 58 0.33 9.71 -10.67
CA LEU A 58 0.64 9.18 -11.98
C LEU A 58 -0.62 8.60 -12.64
N PHE A 59 -1.37 7.77 -11.92
CA PHE A 59 -2.60 7.18 -12.44
C PHE A 59 -3.70 8.23 -12.65
N THR A 60 -3.97 9.10 -11.69
CA THR A 60 -5.01 10.14 -11.89
C THR A 60 -4.64 11.09 -13.02
N ARG A 61 -3.36 11.42 -13.20
CA ARG A 61 -2.92 12.18 -14.38
C ARG A 61 -3.14 11.39 -15.67
N MET A 62 -2.79 10.11 -15.71
CA MET A 62 -2.95 9.29 -16.92
C MET A 62 -4.41 9.26 -17.40
N PHE A 63 -5.36 9.08 -16.47
CA PHE A 63 -6.78 9.04 -16.77
C PHE A 63 -7.39 10.44 -17.02
N PHE A 64 -6.93 11.48 -16.30
CA PHE A 64 -7.57 12.80 -16.31
C PHE A 64 -6.67 13.94 -16.82
N LYS A 65 -5.67 13.64 -17.67
CA LYS A 65 -4.77 14.63 -18.28
C LYS A 65 -5.48 15.78 -19.00
N LYS A 66 -6.71 15.54 -19.48
CA LYS A 66 -7.56 16.55 -20.14
C LYS A 66 -8.14 17.59 -19.17
N LYS A 67 -8.35 17.22 -17.90
CA LYS A 67 -8.83 18.14 -16.86
C LYS A 67 -7.67 18.95 -16.30
N LYS A 68 -6.58 18.27 -15.93
CA LYS A 68 -5.35 18.84 -15.38
C LYS A 68 -4.16 18.09 -15.96
N SER A 69 -3.28 18.76 -16.71
CA SER A 69 -2.24 18.10 -17.50
C SER A 69 -0.94 17.88 -16.74
N ARG A 70 -0.65 18.75 -15.76
CA ARG A 70 0.62 18.78 -15.04
C ARG A 70 0.61 17.74 -13.91
N PHE A 71 1.64 16.92 -13.83
CA PHE A 71 1.80 15.93 -12.75
C PHE A 71 1.72 16.57 -11.37
N VAL A 72 2.34 17.73 -11.19
CA VAL A 72 2.35 18.46 -9.92
C VAL A 72 0.94 18.74 -9.40
N GLU A 73 -0.04 19.03 -10.27
CA GLU A 73 -1.43 19.29 -9.83
C GLU A 73 -2.08 18.05 -9.24
N HIS A 74 -1.80 16.86 -9.79
CA HIS A 74 -2.28 15.58 -9.28
C HIS A 74 -1.50 15.16 -8.03
N TYR A 75 -0.20 15.41 -8.00
CA TYR A 75 0.65 15.09 -6.86
C TYR A 75 0.26 15.90 -5.62
N VAL A 76 0.10 17.21 -5.78
CA VAL A 76 -0.35 18.10 -4.72
C VAL A 76 -1.73 17.67 -4.20
N LEU A 77 -2.68 17.34 -5.09
CA LEU A 77 -3.96 16.78 -4.69
C LEU A 77 -3.79 15.52 -3.81
N MET A 78 -2.96 14.56 -4.23
CA MET A 78 -2.78 13.31 -3.49
C MET A 78 -2.12 13.53 -2.14
N VAL A 79 -1.09 14.38 -2.07
CA VAL A 79 -0.43 14.73 -0.81
C VAL A 79 -1.43 15.37 0.16
N TYR A 80 -2.14 16.42 -0.26
CA TYR A 80 -3.13 17.08 0.61
C TYR A 80 -4.23 16.12 1.05
N SER A 81 -4.70 15.25 0.16
CA SER A 81 -5.77 14.30 0.48
C SER A 81 -5.29 13.22 1.46
N LEU A 82 -4.12 12.63 1.24
CA LEU A 82 -3.55 11.62 2.14
C LEU A 82 -3.18 12.20 3.50
N THR A 83 -2.63 13.42 3.55
CA THR A 83 -2.36 14.12 4.80
C THR A 83 -3.65 14.45 5.54
N SER A 84 -4.68 14.95 4.84
CA SER A 84 -5.99 15.24 5.44
C SER A 84 -6.65 13.97 5.98
N PHE A 85 -6.58 12.87 5.23
CA PHE A 85 -7.08 11.57 5.68
C PHE A 85 -6.32 11.10 6.92
N SER A 86 -4.99 11.22 6.95
CA SER A 86 -4.17 10.82 8.11
C SER A 86 -4.52 11.64 9.36
N ILE A 87 -4.70 12.95 9.22
CA ILE A 87 -5.15 13.82 10.31
C ILE A 87 -6.54 13.39 10.80
N PHE A 88 -7.48 13.14 9.88
CA PHE A 88 -8.80 12.63 10.22
C PHE A 88 -8.73 11.28 10.96
N SER A 89 -7.91 10.34 10.49
CA SER A 89 -7.70 9.06 11.15
C SER A 89 -7.16 9.21 12.57
N ILE A 90 -6.26 10.17 12.83
CA ILE A 90 -5.77 10.47 14.18
C ILE A 90 -6.92 10.94 15.09
N PHE A 91 -7.78 11.82 14.59
CA PHE A 91 -8.95 12.28 15.36
C PHE A 91 -9.97 11.18 15.61
N MET A 92 -10.01 10.15 14.77
CA MET A 92 -10.89 8.99 14.94
C MET A 92 -10.32 7.93 15.89
N LEU A 93 -9.04 8.00 16.30
CA LEU A 93 -8.42 7.02 17.20
C LEU A 93 -9.17 6.81 18.53
N PRO A 94 -9.69 7.84 19.22
CA PRO A 94 -10.47 7.63 20.44
C PRO A 94 -11.75 6.82 20.18
N VAL A 95 -12.42 7.10 19.05
CA VAL A 95 -13.62 6.36 18.63
C VAL A 95 -13.27 4.91 18.31
N MET A 96 -12.16 4.67 17.62
CA MET A 96 -11.67 3.31 17.31
C MET A 96 -11.38 2.53 18.59
N LYS A 97 -10.74 3.14 19.59
CA LYS A 97 -10.47 2.50 20.90
C LYS A 97 -11.75 2.18 21.69
N MET A 98 -12.78 3.01 21.59
CA MET A 98 -14.07 2.74 22.21
C MET A 98 -14.83 1.59 21.50
N MET A 99 -14.50 1.31 20.24
CA MET A 99 -15.08 0.22 19.46
C MET A 99 -14.31 -1.10 19.58
N GLU A 100 -13.05 -1.10 20.03
CA GLU A 100 -12.24 -2.31 20.25
C GLU A 100 -12.86 -3.30 21.26
N SER A 101 -13.82 -2.89 22.09
CA SER A 101 -14.55 -3.79 23.00
C SER A 101 -15.58 -4.69 22.30
N ALA A 102 -15.88 -4.44 21.02
CA ALA A 102 -16.71 -5.31 20.18
C ALA A 102 -15.81 -5.87 19.07
N GLU A 103 -15.86 -7.17 18.82
CA GLU A 103 -15.05 -7.90 17.83
C GLU A 103 -14.81 -7.11 16.51
N THR A 104 -13.67 -6.42 16.38
CA THR A 104 -13.42 -5.49 15.25
C THR A 104 -12.28 -5.89 14.31
N PRO A 105 -12.33 -7.07 13.65
CA PRO A 105 -11.68 -7.25 12.35
C PRO A 105 -12.19 -6.21 11.34
N LEU A 106 -13.45 -5.79 11.45
CA LEU A 106 -14.14 -4.92 10.49
C LEU A 106 -13.47 -3.54 10.33
N ILE A 107 -12.94 -2.96 11.42
CA ILE A 107 -12.28 -1.64 11.39
C ILE A 107 -10.97 -1.71 10.60
N PHE A 108 -10.22 -2.81 10.75
CA PHE A 108 -8.99 -3.05 9.98
C PHE A 108 -9.29 -3.32 8.49
N PHE A 109 -10.36 -4.07 8.19
CA PHE A 109 -10.80 -4.32 6.81
C PHE A 109 -11.32 -3.06 6.10
N MET A 110 -11.93 -2.12 6.84
CA MET A 110 -12.50 -0.90 6.27
C MET A 110 -11.49 0.23 6.05
N GLY A 111 -10.26 0.15 6.59
CA GLY A 111 -9.27 1.22 6.48
C GLY A 111 -8.89 1.58 5.04
N ILE A 112 -8.55 0.58 4.22
CA ILE A 112 -8.21 0.78 2.80
C ILE A 112 -9.42 1.27 2.00
N PRO A 113 -10.60 0.63 2.07
CA PRO A 113 -11.81 1.15 1.41
C PRO A 113 -12.16 2.60 1.80
N LEU A 114 -12.04 2.96 3.08
CA LEU A 114 -12.29 4.33 3.54
C LEU A 114 -11.29 5.32 2.97
N MET A 115 -10.00 4.99 2.95
CA MET A 115 -8.97 5.81 2.33
C MET A 115 -9.27 6.01 0.84
N LEU A 116 -9.52 4.93 0.10
CA LEU A 116 -9.83 5.02 -1.34
C LEU A 116 -11.12 5.80 -1.60
N GLY A 117 -12.15 5.63 -0.78
CA GLY A 117 -13.39 6.41 -0.86
C GLY A 117 -13.17 7.91 -0.63
N PHE A 118 -12.36 8.27 0.37
CA PHE A 118 -11.97 9.66 0.63
C PHE A 118 -11.19 10.25 -0.54
N LEU A 119 -10.20 9.51 -1.07
CA LEU A 119 -9.40 9.93 -2.22
C LEU A 119 -10.24 10.08 -3.48
N MET A 120 -11.21 9.20 -3.70
CA MET A 120 -12.18 9.30 -4.79
C MET A 120 -12.97 10.60 -4.67
N TYR A 121 -13.53 10.87 -3.50
CA TYR A 121 -14.27 12.11 -3.24
C TYR A 121 -13.42 13.36 -3.50
N ALA A 122 -12.19 13.40 -2.98
CA ALA A 122 -11.28 14.52 -3.18
C ALA A 122 -10.92 14.71 -4.66
N THR A 123 -10.62 13.62 -5.36
CA THR A 123 -10.28 13.63 -6.80
C THR A 123 -11.45 14.11 -7.65
N VAL A 124 -12.65 13.60 -7.39
CA VAL A 124 -13.88 13.99 -8.11
C VAL A 124 -14.15 15.49 -7.94
N ARG A 125 -14.06 16.00 -6.71
CA ARG A 125 -14.28 17.43 -6.45
C ARG A 125 -13.20 18.31 -7.06
N TYR A 126 -11.93 17.96 -6.89
CA TYR A 126 -10.82 18.78 -7.37
C TYR A 126 -10.74 18.85 -8.90
N LEU A 127 -10.93 17.72 -9.57
CA LEU A 127 -10.88 17.64 -11.04
C LEU A 127 -12.21 18.03 -11.71
N GLY A 128 -13.26 18.31 -10.93
CA GLY A 128 -14.59 18.66 -11.43
C GLY A 128 -15.20 17.56 -12.28
N LEU A 129 -15.03 16.30 -11.85
CA LEU A 129 -15.50 15.14 -12.59
C LEU A 129 -17.03 15.03 -12.54
N LYS A 130 -17.65 14.64 -13.65
CA LYS A 130 -19.10 14.51 -13.80
C LYS A 130 -19.45 13.23 -14.55
N GLY A 131 -20.46 12.54 -14.03
CA GLY A 131 -21.03 11.36 -14.66
C GLY A 131 -20.33 10.06 -14.28
N PHE A 132 -21.07 8.96 -14.45
CA PHE A 132 -20.66 7.63 -13.99
C PHE A 132 -19.33 7.15 -14.60
N SER A 133 -19.08 7.44 -15.87
CA SER A 133 -17.84 7.05 -16.55
C SER A 133 -16.60 7.68 -15.91
N GLU A 134 -16.62 8.99 -15.59
CA GLU A 134 -15.49 9.65 -14.95
C GLU A 134 -15.31 9.18 -13.49
N TYR A 135 -16.41 8.84 -12.80
CA TYR A 135 -16.34 8.26 -11.44
C TYR A 135 -15.73 6.86 -11.47
N LEU A 136 -16.14 6.01 -12.41
CA LEU A 136 -15.58 4.67 -12.57
C LEU A 136 -14.09 4.73 -12.95
N GLN A 137 -13.69 5.65 -13.83
CA GLN A 137 -12.27 5.89 -14.15
C GLN A 137 -11.47 6.30 -12.91
N THR A 138 -12.07 7.05 -11.98
CA THR A 138 -11.42 7.43 -10.72
C THR A 138 -11.18 6.20 -9.84
N VAL A 139 -12.20 5.34 -9.71
CA VAL A 139 -12.06 4.08 -8.97
C VAL A 139 -10.95 3.22 -9.58
N ILE A 140 -10.96 3.05 -10.91
CA ILE A 140 -9.92 2.28 -11.62
C ILE A 140 -8.53 2.88 -11.39
N ALA A 141 -8.38 4.20 -11.51
CA ALA A 141 -7.10 4.88 -11.31
C ALA A 141 -6.54 4.65 -9.91
N LEU A 142 -7.39 4.74 -8.88
CA LEU A 142 -7.00 4.54 -7.48
C LEU A 142 -6.69 3.06 -7.19
N VAL A 143 -7.51 2.12 -7.68
CA VAL A 143 -7.26 0.68 -7.51
C VAL A 143 -5.95 0.27 -8.18
N LEU A 144 -5.72 0.68 -9.43
CA LEU A 144 -4.47 0.39 -10.14
C LEU A 144 -3.26 1.01 -9.45
N GLY A 145 -3.41 2.25 -8.95
CA GLY A 145 -2.36 2.88 -8.17
C GLY A 145 -2.03 2.12 -6.88
N TYR A 146 -3.05 1.59 -6.20
CA TYR A 146 -2.84 0.82 -4.97
C TYR A 146 -2.20 -0.55 -5.25
N ILE A 147 -2.57 -1.19 -6.35
CA ILE A 147 -1.93 -2.42 -6.82
C ILE A 147 -0.45 -2.16 -7.14
N LEU A 148 -0.13 -1.10 -7.91
CA LEU A 148 1.26 -0.78 -8.23
C LEU A 148 2.06 -0.44 -6.97
N TYR A 149 1.48 0.33 -6.05
CA TYR A 149 2.08 0.62 -4.75
C TYR A 149 2.42 -0.66 -3.98
N SER A 150 1.47 -1.58 -3.88
CA SER A 150 1.66 -2.87 -3.18
C SER A 150 2.79 -3.70 -3.82
N ILE A 151 2.86 -3.74 -5.15
CA ILE A 151 3.93 -4.44 -5.88
C ILE A 151 5.29 -3.81 -5.59
N VAL A 152 5.42 -2.48 -5.73
CA VAL A 152 6.69 -1.79 -5.52
C VAL A 152 7.15 -1.89 -4.06
N GLN A 153 6.22 -1.76 -3.11
CA GLN A 153 6.52 -1.95 -1.69
C GLN A 153 7.03 -3.37 -1.41
N THR A 154 6.37 -4.39 -1.98
CA THR A 154 6.79 -5.80 -1.84
C THR A 154 8.18 -6.02 -2.43
N LEU A 155 8.48 -5.45 -3.59
CA LEU A 155 9.82 -5.52 -4.18
C LEU A 155 10.89 -4.86 -3.29
N PHE A 156 10.60 -3.72 -2.67
CA PHE A 156 11.52 -3.09 -1.73
C PHE A 156 11.75 -3.92 -0.46
N ILE A 157 10.73 -4.63 0.03
CA ILE A 157 10.88 -5.54 1.18
C ILE A 157 11.84 -6.67 0.81
N TYR A 158 11.60 -7.37 -0.29
CA TYR A 158 12.45 -8.49 -0.72
C TYR A 158 13.87 -8.03 -1.07
N LEU A 159 14.01 -6.91 -1.78
CA LEU A 159 15.32 -6.36 -2.09
C LEU A 159 16.06 -5.93 -0.83
N GLY A 160 15.39 -5.25 0.10
CA GLY A 160 15.98 -4.85 1.38
C GLY A 160 16.45 -6.05 2.19
N ALA A 161 15.63 -7.10 2.29
CA ALA A 161 15.97 -8.32 3.01
C ALA A 161 17.17 -9.03 2.38
N TYR A 162 17.22 -9.08 1.05
CA TYR A 162 18.35 -9.64 0.32
C TYR A 162 19.64 -8.86 0.62
N LEU A 163 19.58 -7.53 0.55
CA LEU A 163 20.72 -6.66 0.84
C LEU A 163 21.26 -6.84 2.27
N MET A 164 20.37 -7.03 3.26
CA MET A 164 20.78 -7.25 4.66
C MET A 164 21.43 -8.62 4.92
N VAL A 165 21.29 -9.58 3.99
CA VAL A 165 21.98 -10.88 4.09
C VAL A 165 23.37 -10.82 3.46
N ILE A 166 23.54 -10.01 2.41
CA ILE A 166 24.81 -9.96 1.65
C ILE A 166 25.77 -8.86 2.13
N PHE A 167 25.32 -7.90 2.94
CA PHE A 167 26.10 -6.80 3.51
C PHE A 167 26.11 -6.85 5.03
#